data_AF-A0A3D1KN42-F1
#
_entry.id   AF-A0A3D1KN42-F1
#
_cell.length_a   1.000
_cell.length_b   1.000
_cell.length_c   1.000
_cell.angle_alpha   90.00
_cell.angle_beta   90.00
_cell.angle_gamma   90.00
#
_symmetry.space_group_name_H-M   'P 1'
#
loop_
_entity.id
_entity.type
_entity.pdbx_description
1 polymer ?
#
loop_
_entity_poly.entity_id
_entity_poly.type
_entity_poly.pdbx_seq_one_letter_code
_entity_poly.pdbx_strand_id
1 'polypeptide(L)'
;MFRKTLFNSKIDIYQKIKNTKNWIMQGCVGIPHLLWHSADPLVFGLEKVATGFGLNFILSFTEDGGDDCKWLVDEDFIMERGRALVTDLNFIRRQVARWRVTEKAFNMIVRQLEGKGITDLAGDYQKFSALYRQEYAAAFFTEYITIASDKIVEEIKKKHPKISDDDLQTLIYPVGETFINQESLASFTIGLKLKLALGSKFSQLTWSQVQSKFPKISEAITQHQKQFYWLASNYKYTQTVTPAQFFRNIKESVIYLKASEIKKKIVELRTLDQEMARKKRKIVRQIKLSKDDLIKLQIIAINGWWHDRRKKANMIGSFWLNQFLRRASRRYGVDFELLQYTLKPEFDQLLTAGKIDQATLKNRVKGCVHFMAKDGADVILFGQDFRYLKQKLLGSRQLSAVNDFRGVIASRGKVQGKVRIVINPNKNAFKEGEILVTSMTRPDFVPLMRKAVAIITDEGGLTSHAAIISRELGIPCLVGTKIATHVLHDGQIVEVNANHGIVKVVKS
;
A
#
# COMPACT_ATOMS: atom_id res chain seq x y z
N MET A 1 23.72 -18.96 -20.94
CA MET A 1 23.36 -18.81 -19.51
C MET A 1 21.86 -18.54 -19.32
N PHE A 2 21.30 -17.44 -19.85
CA PHE A 2 19.87 -17.08 -19.71
C PHE A 2 18.85 -18.19 -20.06
N ARG A 3 19.01 -18.90 -21.20
CA ARG A 3 18.07 -19.98 -21.58
C ARG A 3 18.07 -21.17 -20.60
N LYS A 4 19.21 -21.50 -20.00
CA LYS A 4 19.36 -22.60 -19.03
C LYS A 4 18.74 -22.21 -17.68
N THR A 5 18.97 -20.97 -17.23
CA THR A 5 18.34 -20.41 -16.02
C THR A 5 16.81 -20.36 -16.15
N LEU A 6 16.29 -19.91 -17.30
CA LEU A 6 14.85 -19.88 -17.56
C LEU A 6 14.21 -21.28 -17.53
N PHE A 7 14.84 -22.26 -18.17
CA PHE A 7 14.34 -23.64 -18.21
C PHE A 7 14.28 -24.28 -16.80
N ASN A 8 15.36 -24.17 -16.03
CA ASN A 8 15.40 -24.70 -14.66
C ASN A 8 14.38 -23.99 -13.75
N SER A 9 14.30 -22.67 -13.84
CA SER A 9 13.33 -21.88 -13.06
C SER A 9 11.88 -22.23 -13.40
N LYS A 10 11.61 -22.58 -14.65
CA LYS A 10 10.31 -23.04 -15.11
C LYS A 10 9.93 -24.39 -14.50
N ILE A 11 10.84 -25.37 -14.47
CA ILE A 11 10.59 -26.65 -13.80
C ILE A 11 10.32 -26.44 -12.30
N ASP A 12 11.18 -25.63 -11.66
CA ASP A 12 11.09 -25.37 -10.23
C ASP A 12 9.76 -24.69 -9.85
N ILE A 13 9.27 -23.71 -10.64
CA ILE A 13 8.01 -23.04 -10.32
C ILE A 13 6.81 -24.01 -10.41
N TYR A 14 6.80 -24.90 -11.41
CA TYR A 14 5.73 -25.89 -11.52
C TYR A 14 5.73 -26.87 -10.36
N GLN A 15 6.91 -27.34 -9.94
CA GLN A 15 7.05 -28.20 -8.77
C GLN A 15 6.63 -27.49 -7.49
N LYS A 16 7.05 -26.23 -7.32
CA LYS A 16 6.66 -25.39 -6.19
C LYS A 16 5.14 -25.27 -6.07
N ILE A 17 4.48 -24.91 -7.16
CA ILE A 17 3.01 -24.75 -7.20
C ILE A 17 2.30 -26.07 -6.88
N LYS A 18 2.84 -27.20 -7.34
CA LYS A 18 2.28 -28.51 -7.02
C LYS A 18 2.39 -28.85 -5.51
N ASN A 19 3.43 -28.35 -4.85
CA ASN A 19 3.75 -28.69 -3.46
C ASN A 19 3.21 -27.68 -2.44
N THR A 20 2.97 -26.42 -2.82
CA THR A 20 2.41 -25.40 -1.93
C THR A 20 0.89 -25.54 -1.85
N LYS A 21 0.40 -25.76 -0.64
CA LYS A 21 -1.04 -25.94 -0.36
C LYS A 21 -1.78 -24.62 -0.14
N ASN A 22 -1.13 -23.66 0.51
CA ASN A 22 -1.73 -22.43 0.97
C ASN A 22 -1.10 -21.22 0.27
N TRP A 23 -1.94 -20.43 -0.39
CA TRP A 23 -1.55 -19.17 -1.03
C TRP A 23 -2.40 -18.05 -0.47
N ILE A 24 -1.75 -17.00 0.00
CA ILE A 24 -2.41 -15.71 0.22
C ILE A 24 -2.45 -14.97 -1.11
N MET A 25 -3.63 -14.57 -1.54
CA MET A 25 -3.80 -13.80 -2.77
C MET A 25 -4.08 -12.34 -2.43
N GLN A 26 -3.43 -11.42 -3.15
CA GLN A 26 -3.60 -9.99 -2.95
C GLN A 26 -3.82 -9.29 -4.29
N GLY A 27 -5.00 -8.71 -4.49
CA GLY A 27 -5.38 -8.02 -5.72
C GLY A 27 -5.00 -6.54 -5.70
N CYS A 28 -4.38 -6.06 -6.78
CA CYS A 28 -4.00 -4.66 -6.96
C CYS A 28 -3.92 -4.30 -8.45
N VAL A 29 -3.66 -3.02 -8.73
CA VAL A 29 -3.10 -2.62 -10.02
C VAL A 29 -1.59 -2.75 -9.93
N GLY A 30 -0.91 -3.22 -10.97
CA GLY A 30 0.53 -3.48 -10.94
C GLY A 30 1.11 -3.84 -12.31
N ILE A 31 2.38 -3.51 -12.52
CA ILE A 31 3.12 -3.78 -13.77
C ILE A 31 4.53 -4.30 -13.48
N PRO A 32 5.10 -5.20 -14.30
CA PRO A 32 6.40 -5.82 -14.02
C PRO A 32 7.53 -4.82 -13.71
N HIS A 33 7.61 -3.71 -14.45
CA HIS A 33 8.67 -2.71 -14.26
C HIS A 33 8.63 -2.04 -12.88
N LEU A 34 7.49 -2.08 -12.18
CA LEU A 34 7.34 -1.55 -10.83
C LEU A 34 7.28 -2.63 -9.74
N LEU A 35 7.50 -3.90 -10.10
CA LEU A 35 7.36 -5.03 -9.17
C LEU A 35 8.69 -5.77 -8.91
N TRP A 36 9.73 -5.54 -9.71
CA TRP A 36 11.01 -6.27 -9.61
C TRP A 36 11.94 -5.85 -8.44
N HIS A 37 11.58 -4.83 -7.65
CA HIS A 37 12.38 -4.38 -6.50
C HIS A 37 12.39 -5.34 -5.31
N SER A 38 11.59 -6.42 -5.39
CA SER A 38 11.20 -7.22 -4.23
C SER A 38 12.28 -8.08 -3.60
N ALA A 39 13.50 -8.10 -4.13
CA ALA A 39 14.42 -9.15 -3.72
C ALA A 39 15.89 -8.86 -4.03
N ASP A 40 16.50 -8.07 -3.16
CA ASP A 40 17.91 -8.30 -2.85
C ASP A 40 17.97 -8.88 -1.42
N PRO A 41 18.27 -10.18 -1.25
CA PRO A 41 18.32 -10.83 0.06
C PRO A 41 19.58 -10.49 0.87
N LEU A 42 20.56 -9.75 0.33
CA LEU A 42 21.83 -9.45 1.01
C LEU A 42 21.72 -8.40 2.14
N VAL A 43 20.51 -8.19 2.67
CA VAL A 43 20.20 -6.97 3.39
C VAL A 43 20.25 -7.21 4.90
N PHE A 44 21.28 -6.63 5.53
CA PHE A 44 21.38 -6.37 6.97
C PHE A 44 21.33 -7.58 7.92
N GLY A 45 22.07 -8.66 7.62
CA GLY A 45 22.22 -9.81 8.53
C GLY A 45 20.94 -10.65 8.66
N LEU A 46 19.99 -10.43 7.76
CA LEU A 46 18.82 -11.28 7.60
C LEU A 46 19.17 -12.62 6.95
N GLU A 47 20.38 -12.84 6.43
CA GLU A 47 20.84 -14.13 5.89
C GLU A 47 20.63 -15.33 6.83
N LYS A 48 20.63 -15.11 8.15
CA LYS A 48 20.34 -16.12 9.17
C LYS A 48 18.85 -16.43 9.36
N VAL A 49 17.96 -15.56 8.87
CA VAL A 49 16.49 -15.63 9.04
C VAL A 49 15.75 -15.63 7.69
N ALA A 50 16.39 -15.25 6.58
CA ALA A 50 15.75 -14.97 5.30
C ALA A 50 16.71 -15.30 4.13
N THR A 51 16.47 -16.42 3.48
CA THR A 51 17.12 -16.78 2.20
C THR A 51 16.10 -16.94 1.05
N GLY A 52 14.82 -16.63 1.27
CA GLY A 52 13.75 -17.21 0.44
C GLY A 52 12.94 -16.26 -0.43
N PHE A 53 13.50 -15.20 -0.99
CA PHE A 53 12.73 -14.31 -1.88
C PHE A 53 12.44 -14.86 -3.28
N GLY A 54 13.09 -15.97 -3.65
CA GLY A 54 12.87 -16.64 -4.93
C GLY A 54 11.46 -17.24 -5.07
N LEU A 55 11.37 -18.31 -5.87
CA LEU A 55 10.15 -19.06 -6.19
C LEU A 55 9.28 -19.44 -4.98
N ASN A 56 9.86 -19.41 -3.77
CA ASN A 56 9.21 -19.74 -2.52
C ASN A 56 8.34 -18.65 -1.91
N PHE A 57 8.36 -17.43 -2.46
CA PHE A 57 7.75 -16.30 -1.77
C PHE A 57 6.62 -15.64 -2.52
N ILE A 58 6.87 -15.04 -3.70
CA ILE A 58 5.86 -14.22 -4.39
C ILE A 58 5.77 -14.52 -5.88
N LEU A 59 4.53 -14.63 -6.37
CA LEU A 59 4.18 -14.68 -7.79
C LEU A 59 3.29 -13.49 -8.13
N SER A 60 3.66 -12.72 -9.15
CA SER A 60 2.87 -11.58 -9.63
C SER A 60 2.20 -11.91 -10.96
N PHE A 61 0.91 -12.22 -10.93
CA PHE A 61 0.09 -12.38 -12.13
C PHE A 61 -0.40 -11.02 -12.57
N THR A 62 -0.18 -10.67 -13.83
CA THR A 62 -0.58 -9.37 -14.38
C THR A 62 -1.32 -9.59 -15.68
N GLU A 63 -2.55 -9.10 -15.78
CA GLU A 63 -3.36 -9.08 -16.99
C GLU A 63 -4.18 -7.80 -17.11
N ASP A 64 -4.98 -7.67 -18.17
CA ASP A 64 -5.78 -6.47 -18.45
C ASP A 64 -4.94 -5.18 -18.42
N GLY A 65 -3.77 -5.24 -19.07
CA GLY A 65 -2.82 -4.13 -19.09
C GLY A 65 -2.24 -3.78 -17.71
N GLY A 66 -2.38 -4.64 -16.70
CA GLY A 66 -1.95 -4.43 -15.33
C GLY A 66 -3.01 -3.82 -14.40
N ASP A 67 -4.26 -3.78 -14.83
CA ASP A 67 -5.39 -3.41 -13.97
C ASP A 67 -5.87 -4.56 -13.09
N ASP A 68 -5.67 -5.81 -13.52
CA ASP A 68 -5.80 -6.99 -12.67
C ASP A 68 -4.41 -7.59 -12.41
N CYS A 69 -3.81 -7.19 -11.28
CA CYS A 69 -2.58 -7.78 -10.78
C CYS A 69 -2.84 -8.54 -9.48
N LYS A 70 -2.45 -9.81 -9.43
CA LYS A 70 -2.59 -10.67 -8.24
C LYS A 70 -1.22 -11.10 -7.75
N TRP A 71 -0.89 -10.73 -6.53
CA TRP A 71 0.27 -11.26 -5.82
C TRP A 71 -0.17 -12.51 -5.06
N LEU A 72 0.47 -13.64 -5.36
CA LEU A 72 0.31 -14.85 -4.56
C LEU A 72 1.55 -15.02 -3.70
N VAL A 73 1.32 -15.08 -2.39
CA VAL A 73 2.35 -15.25 -1.38
C VAL A 73 2.20 -16.63 -0.74
N ASP A 74 3.30 -17.37 -0.64
CA ASP A 74 3.31 -18.66 0.06
C ASP A 74 3.02 -18.43 1.55
N GLU A 75 1.85 -18.89 2.01
CA GLU A 75 1.36 -18.61 3.37
C GLU A 75 2.22 -19.26 4.45
N ASP A 76 2.66 -20.49 4.22
CA ASP A 76 3.41 -21.26 5.20
C ASP A 76 4.79 -20.61 5.40
N PHE A 77 5.44 -20.24 4.30
CA PHE A 77 6.71 -19.52 4.33
C PHE A 77 6.61 -18.19 5.06
N ILE A 78 5.61 -17.35 4.74
CA ILE A 78 5.48 -16.04 5.37
C ILE A 78 5.17 -16.14 6.87
N MET A 79 4.34 -17.11 7.26
CA MET A 79 3.96 -17.33 8.66
C MET A 79 5.15 -17.77 9.50
N GLU A 80 5.96 -18.70 9.01
CA GLU A 80 7.19 -19.15 9.68
C GLU A 80 8.13 -17.96 9.93
N ARG A 81 8.40 -17.16 8.88
CA ARG A 81 9.35 -16.04 8.94
C ARG A 81 8.83 -14.90 9.79
N GLY A 82 7.55 -14.54 9.66
CA GLY A 82 6.92 -13.49 10.45
C GLY A 82 6.95 -13.79 11.95
N ARG A 83 6.73 -15.06 12.34
CA ARG A 83 6.82 -15.50 13.74
C ARG A 83 8.24 -15.42 14.29
N ALA A 84 9.24 -15.80 13.51
CA ALA A 84 10.64 -15.71 13.94
C ALA A 84 11.05 -14.25 14.22
N LEU A 85 10.55 -13.30 13.42
CA LEU A 85 10.90 -11.87 13.52
C LEU A 85 10.30 -11.16 14.74
N VAL A 86 9.19 -11.64 15.30
CA VAL A 86 8.50 -10.99 16.44
C VAL A 86 9.02 -11.43 17.82
N THR A 87 10.21 -12.01 17.89
CA THR A 87 10.79 -12.56 19.13
C THR A 87 11.89 -11.67 19.73
N ASP A 88 12.61 -10.89 18.93
CA ASP A 88 13.73 -10.04 19.36
C ASP A 88 13.50 -8.57 19.01
N LEU A 89 13.07 -7.79 19.99
CA LEU A 89 12.84 -6.34 19.86
C LEU A 89 14.13 -5.57 19.56
N ASN A 90 15.27 -6.00 20.09
CA ASN A 90 16.54 -5.32 19.86
C ASN A 90 17.03 -5.56 18.43
N PHE A 91 16.81 -6.76 17.89
CA PHE A 91 17.02 -7.04 16.48
C PHE A 91 16.19 -6.09 15.61
N ILE A 92 14.87 -6.00 15.85
CA ILE A 92 13.99 -5.11 15.07
C ILE A 92 14.46 -3.65 15.15
N ARG A 93 14.83 -3.14 16.33
CA ARG A 93 15.35 -1.78 16.48
C ARG A 93 16.65 -1.54 15.68
N ARG A 94 17.57 -2.51 15.66
CA ARG A 94 18.79 -2.44 14.83
C ARG A 94 18.45 -2.39 13.35
N GLN A 95 17.48 -3.17 12.90
CA GLN A 95 17.05 -3.16 11.50
C GLN A 95 16.40 -1.85 11.09
N VAL A 96 15.54 -1.27 11.94
CA VAL A 96 14.99 0.09 11.74
C VAL A 96 16.10 1.12 11.61
N ALA A 97 17.12 1.07 12.48
CA ALA A 97 18.23 2.01 12.46
C ALA A 97 19.05 1.91 11.15
N ARG A 98 19.27 0.67 10.68
CA ARG A 98 19.95 0.39 9.41
C ARG A 98 19.14 0.87 8.20
N TRP A 99 17.84 0.57 8.17
CA TRP A 99 16.96 1.04 7.10
C TRP A 99 16.91 2.56 6.99
N ARG A 100 16.92 3.30 8.12
CA ARG A 100 16.97 4.78 8.09
C ARG A 100 18.16 5.34 7.30
N VAL A 101 19.28 4.61 7.22
CA VAL A 101 20.43 5.01 6.37
C VAL A 101 20.06 4.93 4.89
N THR A 102 19.44 3.81 4.47
CA THR A 102 18.96 3.62 3.09
C THR A 102 17.84 4.59 2.73
N GLU A 103 16.91 4.85 3.66
CA GLU A 103 15.83 5.82 3.50
C GLU A 103 16.39 7.24 3.29
N LYS A 104 17.43 7.64 4.04
CA LYS A 104 18.09 8.94 3.87
C LYS A 104 18.75 9.07 2.50
N ALA A 105 19.44 8.02 2.04
CA ALA A 105 20.08 8.01 0.73
C ALA A 105 19.05 8.08 -0.42
N PHE A 106 17.96 7.31 -0.31
CA PHE A 106 16.83 7.38 -1.25
C PHE A 106 16.19 8.78 -1.29
N ASN A 107 15.90 9.38 -0.13
CA ASN A 107 15.34 10.73 -0.08
C ASN A 107 16.28 11.80 -0.67
N MET A 108 17.60 11.60 -0.60
CA MET A 108 18.58 12.52 -1.17
C MET A 108 18.52 12.50 -2.71
N ILE A 109 18.48 11.32 -3.34
CA ILE A 109 18.35 11.23 -4.80
C ILE A 109 16.98 11.76 -5.28
N VAL A 110 15.91 11.51 -4.51
CA VAL A 110 14.58 12.07 -4.80
C VAL A 110 14.62 13.60 -4.80
N ARG A 111 15.19 14.24 -3.77
CA ARG A 111 15.32 15.71 -3.73
C ARG A 111 16.16 16.26 -4.88
N GLN A 112 17.23 15.54 -5.26
CA GLN A 112 18.04 15.92 -6.40
C GLN A 112 17.21 15.93 -7.69
N LEU A 113 16.43 14.86 -7.94
CA LEU A 113 15.54 14.75 -9.09
C LEU A 113 14.41 15.79 -9.06
N GLU A 114 13.85 16.09 -7.89
CA GLU A 114 12.85 17.16 -7.72
C GLU A 114 13.42 18.55 -8.04
N GLY A 115 14.70 18.80 -7.75
CA GLY A 115 15.37 20.07 -8.01
C GLY A 115 15.81 20.25 -9.46
N LYS A 116 16.43 19.23 -10.07
CA LYS A 116 17.05 19.34 -11.41
C LYS A 116 16.25 18.65 -12.53
N GLY A 117 15.25 17.84 -12.19
CA GLY A 117 14.60 16.92 -13.13
C GLY A 117 15.50 15.75 -13.55
N ILE A 118 15.10 15.05 -14.62
CA ILE A 118 15.91 13.99 -15.24
C ILE A 118 16.80 14.65 -16.31
N THR A 119 18.09 14.80 -15.99
CA THR A 119 19.08 15.47 -16.87
C THR A 119 19.90 14.47 -17.68
N ASP A 120 20.30 13.36 -17.03
CA ASP A 120 21.00 12.23 -17.67
C ASP A 120 20.11 10.99 -17.49
N LEU A 121 19.35 10.64 -18.52
CA LEU A 121 18.36 9.56 -18.44
C LEU A 121 18.97 8.24 -17.95
N ALA A 122 20.15 7.85 -18.44
CA ALA A 122 20.77 6.58 -18.11
C ALA A 122 21.39 6.63 -16.71
N GLY A 123 22.22 7.63 -16.43
CA GLY A 123 22.91 7.76 -15.15
C GLY A 123 21.98 8.05 -13.98
N ASP A 124 20.97 8.93 -14.18
CA ASP A 124 19.97 9.23 -13.15
C ASP A 124 19.09 8.01 -12.86
N TYR A 125 18.67 7.25 -13.88
CA TYR A 125 17.90 6.01 -13.68
C TYR A 125 18.72 4.97 -12.92
N GLN A 126 19.96 4.70 -13.32
CA GLN A 126 20.81 3.70 -12.66
C GLN A 126 21.02 4.02 -11.18
N LYS A 127 21.36 5.27 -10.85
CA LYS A 127 21.54 5.74 -9.47
C LYS A 127 20.24 5.63 -8.67
N PHE A 128 19.14 6.14 -9.22
CA PHE A 128 17.83 6.10 -8.57
C PHE A 128 17.38 4.66 -8.31
N SER A 129 17.42 3.83 -9.34
CA SER A 129 17.00 2.43 -9.33
C SER A 129 17.79 1.61 -8.30
N ALA A 130 19.11 1.82 -8.18
CA ALA A 130 19.94 1.18 -7.17
C ALA A 130 19.55 1.58 -5.74
N LEU A 131 19.41 2.88 -5.47
CA LEU A 131 19.05 3.39 -4.15
C LEU A 131 17.62 2.99 -3.75
N TYR A 132 16.69 3.02 -4.70
CA TYR A 132 15.32 2.58 -4.47
C TYR A 132 15.26 1.08 -4.16
N ARG A 133 16.00 0.24 -4.89
CA ARG A 133 16.10 -1.20 -4.59
C ARG A 133 16.64 -1.46 -3.19
N GLN A 134 17.67 -0.72 -2.76
CA GLN A 134 18.25 -0.85 -1.41
C GLN A 134 17.25 -0.45 -0.33
N GLU A 135 16.56 0.68 -0.50
CA GLU A 135 15.53 1.15 0.42
C GLU A 135 14.40 0.12 0.54
N TYR A 136 13.90 -0.37 -0.60
CA TYR A 136 12.82 -1.34 -0.65
C TYR A 136 13.20 -2.64 0.04
N ALA A 137 14.35 -3.23 -0.34
CA ALA A 137 14.81 -4.50 0.20
C ALA A 137 15.06 -4.43 1.71
N ALA A 138 15.58 -3.30 2.21
CA ALA A 138 15.81 -3.07 3.63
C ALA A 138 14.56 -3.02 4.49
N ALA A 139 13.42 -2.66 3.92
CA ALA A 139 12.15 -2.61 4.62
C ALA A 139 11.19 -3.74 4.23
N PHE A 140 11.48 -4.53 3.21
CA PHE A 140 10.49 -5.46 2.68
C PHE A 140 10.06 -6.54 3.69
N PHE A 141 10.97 -6.95 4.57
CA PHE A 141 10.64 -7.97 5.58
C PHE A 141 9.51 -7.54 6.55
N THR A 142 9.16 -6.25 6.57
CA THR A 142 7.95 -5.75 7.26
C THR A 142 6.68 -6.43 6.74
N GLU A 143 6.65 -6.92 5.49
CA GLU A 143 5.53 -7.71 4.97
C GLU A 143 5.34 -9.02 5.74
N TYR A 144 6.44 -9.70 6.11
CA TYR A 144 6.36 -10.95 6.88
C TYR A 144 5.66 -10.74 8.23
N ILE A 145 6.07 -9.67 8.94
CA ILE A 145 5.47 -9.31 10.22
C ILE A 145 4.02 -8.89 10.01
N THR A 146 3.73 -8.07 9.01
CA THR A 146 2.38 -7.56 8.73
C THR A 146 1.38 -8.70 8.51
N ILE A 147 1.75 -9.68 7.68
CA ILE A 147 0.87 -10.81 7.35
C ILE A 147 0.75 -11.80 8.52
N ALA A 148 1.81 -12.01 9.31
CA ALA A 148 1.75 -12.87 10.50
C ALA A 148 1.05 -12.21 11.71
N SER A 149 0.94 -10.88 11.74
CA SER A 149 0.49 -10.11 12.91
C SER A 149 -0.89 -10.54 13.40
N ASP A 150 -1.84 -10.78 12.50
CA ASP A 150 -3.21 -11.12 12.90
C ASP A 150 -3.26 -12.44 13.69
N LYS A 151 -2.62 -13.49 13.17
CA LYS A 151 -2.58 -14.79 13.87
C LYS A 151 -1.87 -14.68 15.23
N ILE A 152 -0.80 -13.87 15.31
CA ILE A 152 -0.09 -13.62 16.57
C ILE A 152 -1.00 -12.89 17.57
N VAL A 153 -1.74 -11.86 17.13
CA VAL A 153 -2.67 -11.10 17.97
C VAL A 153 -3.82 -11.99 18.46
N GLU A 154 -4.37 -12.84 17.59
CA GLU A 154 -5.40 -13.82 17.97
C GLU A 154 -4.90 -14.82 19.03
N GLU A 155 -3.68 -15.32 18.90
CA GLU A 155 -3.07 -16.20 19.90
C GLU A 155 -2.91 -15.51 21.26
N ILE A 156 -2.46 -14.25 21.25
CA ILE A 156 -2.35 -13.44 22.48
C ILE A 156 -3.73 -13.24 23.10
N LYS A 157 -4.76 -12.94 22.30
CA LYS A 157 -6.15 -12.81 22.78
C LYS A 157 -6.64 -14.10 23.45
N LYS A 158 -6.40 -15.26 22.83
CA LYS A 158 -6.77 -16.57 23.38
C LYS A 158 -6.08 -16.86 24.71
N LYS A 159 -4.80 -16.48 24.85
CA LYS A 159 -4.04 -16.62 26.11
C LYS A 159 -4.52 -15.67 27.20
N HIS A 160 -5.07 -14.51 26.83
CA HIS A 160 -5.46 -13.45 27.77
C HIS A 160 -6.92 -13.02 27.57
N PRO A 161 -7.95 -13.84 27.90
CA PRO A 161 -9.35 -13.54 27.57
C PRO A 161 -9.91 -12.23 28.13
N LYS A 162 -9.25 -11.64 29.14
CA LYS A 162 -9.61 -10.34 29.72
C LYS A 162 -9.20 -9.15 28.84
N ILE A 163 -8.31 -9.34 27.88
CA ILE A 163 -7.93 -8.28 26.95
C ILE A 163 -9.05 -8.08 25.94
N SER A 164 -9.57 -6.85 25.86
CA SER A 164 -10.56 -6.53 24.84
C SER A 164 -9.91 -6.38 23.46
N ASP A 165 -10.71 -6.45 22.41
CA ASP A 165 -10.24 -6.12 21.06
C ASP A 165 -9.73 -4.68 20.95
N ASP A 166 -10.36 -3.75 21.66
CA ASP A 166 -9.94 -2.34 21.68
C ASP A 166 -8.58 -2.18 22.37
N ASP A 167 -8.31 -2.96 23.41
CA ASP A 167 -7.02 -2.96 24.09
C ASP A 167 -5.92 -3.47 23.14
N LEU A 168 -6.15 -4.60 22.46
CA LEU A 168 -5.19 -5.15 21.49
C LEU A 168 -4.94 -4.16 20.35
N GLN A 169 -6.00 -3.57 19.78
CA GLN A 169 -5.89 -2.55 18.74
C GLN A 169 -5.09 -1.34 19.21
N THR A 170 -5.33 -0.90 20.46
CA THR A 170 -4.57 0.21 21.05
C THR A 170 -3.10 -0.17 21.23
N LEU A 171 -2.78 -1.40 21.66
CA LEU A 171 -1.40 -1.84 21.87
C LEU A 171 -0.61 -1.96 20.57
N ILE A 172 -1.23 -2.44 19.49
CA ILE A 172 -0.61 -2.59 18.16
C ILE A 172 -0.66 -1.32 17.30
N TYR A 173 -1.36 -0.28 17.74
CA TYR A 173 -1.39 1.00 17.02
C TYR A 173 0.04 1.53 16.77
N PRO A 174 0.40 2.00 15.57
CA PRO A 174 1.74 2.53 15.30
C PRO A 174 2.16 3.65 16.27
N VAL A 175 3.41 3.65 16.73
CA VAL A 175 3.94 4.77 17.54
C VAL A 175 4.70 5.71 16.61
N GLY A 176 4.05 6.82 16.22
CA GLY A 176 4.61 7.86 15.37
C GLY A 176 3.65 8.28 14.27
N GLU A 177 3.75 9.54 13.88
CA GLU A 177 2.90 10.17 12.89
C GLU A 177 2.94 9.46 11.52
N THR A 178 1.77 9.04 11.03
CA THR A 178 1.56 8.48 9.69
C THR A 178 1.61 9.59 8.62
N PHE A 179 1.93 9.26 7.38
CA PHE A 179 1.95 10.29 6.33
C PHE A 179 0.56 10.89 6.05
N ILE A 180 -0.52 10.16 6.34
CA ILE A 180 -1.90 10.65 6.21
C ILE A 180 -2.26 11.65 7.31
N ASN A 181 -1.81 11.41 8.54
CA ASN A 181 -1.96 12.40 9.61
C ASN A 181 -1.16 13.67 9.28
N GLN A 182 0.05 13.54 8.73
CA GLN A 182 0.84 14.68 8.26
C GLN A 182 0.12 15.46 7.15
N GLU A 183 -0.40 14.75 6.15
CA GLU A 183 -1.15 15.36 5.03
C GLU A 183 -2.40 16.07 5.55
N SER A 184 -3.18 15.40 6.40
CA SER A 184 -4.41 15.94 6.98
C SER A 184 -4.15 17.17 7.83
N LEU A 185 -3.10 17.13 8.66
CA LEU A 185 -2.70 18.25 9.50
C LEU A 185 -2.32 19.47 8.64
N ALA A 186 -1.55 19.27 7.58
CA ALA A 186 -1.17 20.33 6.65
C ALA A 186 -2.39 20.88 5.90
N SER A 187 -3.26 20.01 5.38
CA SER A 187 -4.52 20.37 4.72
C SER A 187 -5.46 21.16 5.64
N PHE A 188 -5.70 20.70 6.87
CA PHE A 188 -6.53 21.43 7.84
C PHE A 188 -5.90 22.75 8.26
N THR A 189 -4.57 22.80 8.43
CA THR A 189 -3.87 24.04 8.78
C THR A 189 -4.01 25.10 7.69
N ILE A 190 -3.82 24.71 6.43
CA ILE A 190 -4.00 25.60 5.27
C ILE A 190 -5.49 25.99 5.13
N GLY A 191 -6.39 25.02 5.23
CA GLY A 191 -7.83 25.24 5.17
C GLY A 191 -8.34 26.21 6.23
N LEU A 192 -7.84 26.10 7.47
CA LEU A 192 -8.16 27.04 8.54
C LEU A 192 -7.69 28.47 8.21
N LYS A 193 -6.47 28.63 7.70
CA LYS A 193 -5.96 29.96 7.29
C LYS A 193 -6.84 30.58 6.22
N LEU A 194 -7.23 29.81 5.20
CA LEU A 194 -8.15 30.28 4.15
C LEU A 194 -9.52 30.64 4.71
N LYS A 195 -10.08 29.82 5.61
CA LYS A 195 -11.40 30.04 6.17
C LYS A 195 -11.44 31.27 7.08
N LEU A 196 -10.40 31.49 7.87
CA LEU A 196 -10.25 32.70 8.69
C LEU A 196 -10.06 33.96 7.83
N ALA A 197 -9.38 33.85 6.69
CA ALA A 197 -9.17 34.99 5.79
C ALA A 197 -10.43 35.39 4.99
N LEU A 198 -11.36 34.47 4.73
CA LEU A 198 -12.43 34.68 3.74
C LEU A 198 -13.86 34.49 4.26
N GLY A 199 -14.05 33.88 5.43
CA GLY A 199 -15.38 33.62 6.00
C GLY A 199 -16.29 32.89 5.01
N SER A 200 -17.45 33.48 4.69
CA SER A 200 -18.46 32.95 3.76
C SER A 200 -18.01 32.90 2.29
N LYS A 201 -17.02 33.73 1.88
CA LYS A 201 -16.51 33.78 0.49
C LYS A 201 -15.57 32.62 0.13
N PHE A 202 -15.22 31.77 1.09
CA PHE A 202 -14.32 30.63 0.90
C PHE A 202 -14.81 29.63 -0.17
N SER A 203 -16.11 29.37 -0.24
CA SER A 203 -16.70 28.39 -1.16
C SER A 203 -16.57 28.76 -2.64
N GLN A 204 -16.43 30.05 -2.97
CA GLN A 204 -16.33 30.56 -4.34
C GLN A 204 -14.87 30.79 -4.79
N LEU A 205 -13.92 30.62 -3.88
CA LEU A 205 -12.51 30.94 -4.14
C LEU A 205 -11.90 30.00 -5.20
N THR A 206 -11.21 30.59 -6.18
CA THR A 206 -10.44 29.87 -7.21
C THR A 206 -8.95 29.84 -6.90
N TRP A 207 -8.21 28.92 -7.50
CA TRP A 207 -6.76 28.83 -7.32
C TRP A 207 -6.03 30.11 -7.76
N SER A 208 -6.42 30.70 -8.90
CA SER A 208 -5.84 31.97 -9.39
C SER A 208 -6.03 33.13 -8.41
N GLN A 209 -7.18 33.19 -7.72
CA GLN A 209 -7.42 34.17 -6.66
C GLN A 209 -6.55 33.93 -5.43
N VAL A 210 -6.28 32.66 -5.07
CA VAL A 210 -5.34 32.32 -3.98
C VAL A 210 -3.94 32.78 -4.32
N GLN A 211 -3.48 32.55 -5.54
CA GLN A 211 -2.15 32.93 -5.99
C GLN A 211 -1.94 34.44 -5.94
N SER A 212 -2.91 35.21 -6.43
CA SER A 212 -2.82 36.68 -6.50
C SER A 212 -3.03 37.35 -5.13
N LYS A 213 -4.02 36.92 -4.35
CA LYS A 213 -4.43 37.61 -3.12
C LYS A 213 -3.77 37.08 -1.85
N PHE A 214 -3.27 35.84 -1.87
CA PHE A 214 -2.73 35.16 -0.69
C PHE A 214 -1.41 34.44 -0.99
N PRO A 215 -0.33 35.17 -1.35
CA PRO A 215 0.93 34.57 -1.80
C PRO A 215 1.53 33.59 -0.79
N LYS A 216 1.48 33.90 0.52
CA LYS A 216 1.94 33.00 1.59
C LYS A 216 1.12 31.69 1.68
N ILE A 217 -0.18 31.75 1.40
CA ILE A 217 -1.04 30.55 1.40
C ILE A 217 -0.81 29.75 0.12
N SER A 218 -0.66 30.42 -1.02
CA SER A 218 -0.28 29.80 -2.31
C SER A 218 1.04 29.05 -2.20
N GLU A 219 2.04 29.66 -1.55
CA GLU A 219 3.32 29.00 -1.27
C GLU A 219 3.12 27.78 -0.36
N ALA A 220 2.36 27.90 0.73
CA ALA A 220 2.08 26.78 1.61
C ALA A 220 1.38 25.60 0.88
N ILE A 221 0.46 25.89 -0.04
CA ILE A 221 -0.20 24.86 -0.89
C ILE A 221 0.81 24.23 -1.84
N THR A 222 1.73 25.02 -2.40
CA THR A 222 2.79 24.52 -3.29
C THR A 222 3.77 23.62 -2.52
N GLN A 223 4.15 23.98 -1.30
CA GLN A 223 5.00 23.14 -0.45
C GLN A 223 4.28 21.85 -0.05
N HIS A 224 2.99 21.94 0.30
CA HIS A 224 2.14 20.78 0.57
C HIS A 224 2.09 19.83 -0.63
N GLN A 225 1.88 20.36 -1.84
CA GLN A 225 1.92 19.57 -3.06
C GLN A 225 3.28 18.91 -3.28
N LYS A 226 4.40 19.63 -3.10
CA LYS A 226 5.76 19.05 -3.22
C LYS A 226 6.01 17.94 -2.21
N GLN A 227 5.42 18.00 -1.02
CA GLN A 227 5.58 16.97 0.00
C GLN A 227 4.76 15.70 -0.29
N PHE A 228 3.61 15.85 -0.97
CA PHE A 228 2.57 14.81 -1.07
C PHE A 228 2.14 14.46 -2.50
N TYR A 229 2.81 14.93 -3.55
CA TYR A 229 2.44 14.68 -4.96
C TYR A 229 2.27 13.20 -5.31
N TRP A 230 3.00 12.33 -4.60
CA TRP A 230 3.01 10.88 -4.79
C TRP A 230 1.77 10.17 -4.24
N LEU A 231 0.90 10.85 -3.47
CA LEU A 231 -0.30 10.21 -2.90
C LEU A 231 -1.29 9.69 -3.95
N ALA A 232 -1.30 10.29 -5.15
CA ALA A 232 -2.13 9.85 -6.26
C ALA A 232 -1.49 8.74 -7.11
N SER A 233 -0.28 8.29 -6.74
CA SER A 233 0.41 7.20 -7.43
C SER A 233 -0.01 5.83 -6.88
N ASN A 234 0.13 4.80 -7.72
CA ASN A 234 0.08 3.40 -7.33
C ASN A 234 1.08 2.58 -8.17
N TYR A 235 1.00 1.25 -8.10
CA TYR A 235 1.97 0.36 -8.76
C TYR A 235 1.82 0.26 -10.28
N LYS A 236 1.02 1.13 -10.91
CA LYS A 236 0.92 1.29 -12.37
C LYS A 236 0.75 2.75 -12.77
N TYR A 237 -0.28 3.39 -12.23
CA TYR A 237 -0.67 4.75 -12.54
C TYR A 237 0.05 5.75 -11.65
N THR A 238 0.66 6.75 -12.27
CA THR A 238 1.26 7.87 -11.57
C THR A 238 0.74 9.16 -12.18
N GLN A 239 0.38 10.10 -11.32
CA GLN A 239 -0.17 11.38 -11.74
C GLN A 239 0.75 12.50 -11.26
N THR A 240 0.99 13.46 -12.14
CA THR A 240 1.58 14.75 -11.74
C THR A 240 0.47 15.61 -11.17
N VAL A 241 0.37 15.66 -9.84
CA VAL A 241 -0.67 16.43 -9.15
C VAL A 241 -0.24 17.89 -9.02
N THR A 242 -1.08 18.82 -9.49
CA THR A 242 -0.77 20.26 -9.48
C THR A 242 -1.14 20.93 -8.15
N PRO A 243 -0.55 22.09 -7.81
CA PRO A 243 -0.99 22.89 -6.66
C PRO A 243 -2.48 23.24 -6.70
N ALA A 244 -3.05 23.46 -7.89
CA ALA A 244 -4.47 23.70 -8.07
C ALA A 244 -5.33 22.50 -7.64
N GLN A 245 -4.90 21.26 -7.92
CA GLN A 245 -5.58 20.07 -7.43
C GLN A 245 -5.51 19.96 -5.91
N PHE A 246 -4.34 20.22 -5.31
CA PHE A 246 -4.21 20.24 -3.85
C PHE A 246 -5.11 21.30 -3.21
N PHE A 247 -5.20 22.48 -3.80
CA PHE A 247 -6.15 23.50 -3.36
C PHE A 247 -7.60 23.00 -3.39
N ARG A 248 -8.02 22.33 -4.47
CA ARG A 248 -9.36 21.71 -4.56
C ARG A 248 -9.59 20.71 -3.42
N ASN A 249 -8.65 19.79 -3.22
CA ASN A 249 -8.76 18.76 -2.18
C ASN A 249 -8.83 19.39 -0.77
N ILE A 250 -7.99 20.39 -0.49
CA ILE A 250 -8.03 21.14 0.78
C ILE A 250 -9.39 21.81 0.94
N LYS A 251 -9.88 22.49 -0.10
CA LYS A 251 -11.17 23.19 -0.09
C LYS A 251 -12.31 22.23 0.22
N GLU A 252 -12.40 21.11 -0.48
CA GLU A 252 -13.40 20.06 -0.26
C GLU A 252 -13.34 19.52 1.17
N SER A 253 -12.14 19.32 1.74
CA SER A 253 -11.98 18.76 3.08
C SER A 253 -12.45 19.67 4.23
N VAL A 254 -12.60 20.99 3.99
CA VAL A 254 -12.96 21.96 5.05
C VAL A 254 -14.18 22.82 4.73
N ILE A 255 -14.78 22.68 3.53
CA ILE A 255 -15.86 23.57 3.08
C ILE A 255 -17.07 23.53 4.03
N TYR A 256 -17.43 22.34 4.51
CA TYR A 256 -18.58 22.13 5.41
C TYR A 256 -18.26 22.26 6.91
N LEU A 257 -16.99 22.47 7.30
CA LEU A 257 -16.56 22.53 8.70
C LEU A 257 -16.43 23.96 9.23
N LYS A 258 -16.99 24.29 10.39
CA LYS A 258 -16.73 25.58 11.06
C LYS A 258 -15.25 25.70 11.43
N ALA A 259 -14.75 26.93 11.54
CA ALA A 259 -13.35 27.17 11.92
C ALA A 259 -12.99 26.54 13.28
N SER A 260 -13.92 26.50 14.23
CA SER A 260 -13.76 25.82 15.52
C SER A 260 -13.61 24.30 15.37
N GLU A 261 -14.34 23.67 14.46
CA GLU A 261 -14.25 22.23 14.17
C GLU A 261 -12.92 21.89 13.52
N ILE A 262 -12.44 22.73 12.58
CA ILE A 262 -11.12 22.56 11.97
C ILE A 262 -10.01 22.69 13.04
N LYS A 263 -10.10 23.70 13.92
CA LYS A 263 -9.17 23.86 15.06
C LYS A 263 -9.15 22.61 15.95
N LYS A 264 -10.32 22.06 16.26
CA LYS A 264 -10.44 20.83 17.07
C LYS A 264 -9.71 19.65 16.39
N LYS A 265 -9.96 19.41 15.10
CA LYS A 265 -9.28 18.37 14.32
C LYS A 265 -7.76 18.54 14.28
N ILE A 266 -7.27 19.77 14.17
CA ILE A 266 -5.82 20.07 14.23
C ILE A 266 -5.24 19.69 15.60
N VAL A 267 -5.94 20.01 16.69
CA VAL A 267 -5.50 19.65 18.05
C VAL A 267 -5.49 18.13 18.22
N GLU A 268 -6.59 17.46 17.85
CA GLU A 268 -6.71 15.99 17.90
C GLU A 268 -5.55 15.30 17.17
N LEU A 269 -5.23 15.72 15.94
CA LEU A 269 -4.10 15.16 15.17
C LEU A 269 -2.74 15.42 15.85
N ARG A 270 -2.54 16.60 16.45
CA ARG A 270 -1.27 16.95 17.14
C ARG A 270 -1.08 16.20 18.46
N THR A 271 -2.16 15.84 19.15
CA THR A 271 -2.10 15.16 20.46
C THR A 271 -2.23 13.64 20.35
N LEU A 272 -2.64 13.11 19.19
CA LEU A 272 -2.94 11.71 18.96
C LEU A 272 -1.86 10.75 19.47
N ASP A 273 -0.60 10.96 19.08
CA ASP A 273 0.52 10.08 19.48
C ASP A 273 0.73 10.07 21.00
N GLN A 274 0.60 11.24 21.64
CA GLN A 274 0.75 11.36 23.09
C GLN A 274 -0.39 10.67 23.83
N GLU A 275 -1.62 10.81 23.32
CA GLU A 275 -2.80 10.14 23.87
C GLU A 275 -2.71 8.62 23.72
N MET A 276 -2.30 8.13 22.54
CA MET A 276 -2.09 6.70 22.31
C MET A 276 -1.01 6.12 23.22
N ALA A 277 0.12 6.83 23.39
CA ALA A 277 1.17 6.42 24.32
C ALA A 277 0.70 6.36 25.79
N ARG A 278 -0.20 7.26 26.20
CA ARG A 278 -0.84 7.22 27.53
C ARG A 278 -1.77 6.03 27.67
N LYS A 279 -2.66 5.79 26.68
CA LYS A 279 -3.60 4.65 26.68
C LYS A 279 -2.86 3.32 26.70
N LYS A 280 -1.83 3.13 25.86
CA LYS A 280 -0.97 1.95 25.88
C LYS A 280 -0.38 1.66 27.26
N ARG A 281 0.22 2.66 27.90
CA ARG A 281 0.79 2.52 29.26
C ARG A 281 -0.26 2.12 30.29
N LYS A 282 -1.48 2.67 30.20
CA LYS A 282 -2.59 2.30 31.09
C LYS A 282 -2.97 0.83 30.91
N ILE A 283 -3.16 0.38 29.66
CA ILE A 283 -3.52 -1.01 29.35
C ILE A 283 -2.45 -1.98 29.85
N VAL A 284 -1.16 -1.72 29.57
CA VAL A 284 -0.05 -2.58 30.04
C VAL A 284 0.02 -2.67 31.57
N ARG A 285 -0.36 -1.62 32.31
CA ARG A 285 -0.41 -1.66 33.78
C ARG A 285 -1.60 -2.48 34.30
N GLN A 286 -2.72 -2.44 33.58
CA GLN A 286 -3.95 -3.14 33.98
C GLN A 286 -3.92 -4.62 33.60
N ILE A 287 -3.34 -4.95 32.45
CA ILE A 287 -3.30 -6.30 31.91
C ILE A 287 -1.92 -6.91 32.17
N LYS A 288 -1.89 -7.98 32.96
CA LYS A 288 -0.66 -8.72 33.31
C LYS A 288 -0.19 -9.62 32.16
N LEU A 289 0.18 -9.01 31.03
CA LEU A 289 0.74 -9.72 29.87
C LEU A 289 2.14 -10.27 30.19
N SER A 290 2.49 -11.40 29.55
CA SER A 290 3.84 -11.94 29.63
C SER A 290 4.85 -11.00 28.95
N LYS A 291 6.13 -11.07 29.34
CA LYS A 291 7.20 -10.30 28.69
C LYS A 291 7.28 -10.59 27.19
N ASP A 292 7.08 -11.84 26.80
CA ASP A 292 7.09 -12.29 25.40
C ASP A 292 5.92 -11.70 24.59
N ASP A 293 4.69 -11.75 25.11
CA ASP A 293 3.53 -11.18 24.42
C ASP A 293 3.66 -9.65 24.29
N LEU A 294 4.20 -8.97 25.30
CA LEU A 294 4.50 -7.53 25.22
C LEU A 294 5.53 -7.20 24.16
N ILE A 295 6.59 -8.02 24.01
CA ILE A 295 7.59 -7.86 22.96
C ILE A 295 6.94 -7.99 21.57
N LYS A 296 6.11 -9.03 21.37
CA LYS A 296 5.38 -9.25 20.11
C LYS A 296 4.52 -8.06 19.74
N LEU A 297 3.68 -7.58 20.67
CA LEU A 297 2.80 -6.42 20.43
C LEU A 297 3.60 -5.14 20.14
N GLN A 298 4.74 -4.93 20.81
CA GLN A 298 5.61 -3.79 20.54
C GLN A 298 6.25 -3.88 19.14
N ILE A 299 6.72 -5.06 18.74
CA ILE A 299 7.28 -5.26 17.39
C ILE A 299 6.20 -5.02 16.33
N ILE A 300 4.99 -5.54 16.53
CA ILE A 300 3.87 -5.30 15.61
C ILE A 300 3.55 -3.81 15.49
N ALA A 301 3.54 -3.06 16.59
CA ALA A 301 3.34 -1.61 16.57
C ALA A 301 4.46 -0.85 15.84
N ILE A 302 5.73 -1.22 16.07
CA ILE A 302 6.88 -0.64 15.33
C ILE A 302 6.76 -0.95 13.84
N ASN A 303 6.38 -2.19 13.51
CA ASN A 303 6.20 -2.64 12.13
C ASN A 303 5.09 -1.85 11.42
N GLY A 304 3.98 -1.52 12.09
CA GLY A 304 2.93 -0.70 11.51
C GLY A 304 3.43 0.68 11.06
N TRP A 305 4.23 1.36 11.90
CA TRP A 305 4.87 2.63 11.54
C TRP A 305 5.88 2.47 10.40
N TRP A 306 6.69 1.42 10.44
CA TRP A 306 7.71 1.17 9.43
C TRP A 306 7.09 0.83 8.06
N HIS A 307 6.06 0.00 8.04
CA HIS A 307 5.34 -0.40 6.83
C HIS A 307 4.69 0.81 6.14
N ASP A 308 4.10 1.74 6.91
CA ASP A 308 3.55 3.00 6.42
C ASP A 308 4.61 3.85 5.69
N ARG A 309 5.79 4.00 6.31
CA ARG A 309 6.90 4.76 5.70
C ARG A 309 7.47 4.09 4.45
N ARG A 310 7.59 2.76 4.45
CA ARG A 310 7.98 2.01 3.26
C ARG A 310 6.97 2.20 2.13
N LYS A 311 5.66 2.19 2.42
CA LYS A 311 4.63 2.48 1.40
C LYS A 311 4.82 3.86 0.78
N LYS A 312 5.15 4.88 1.57
CA LYS A 312 5.53 6.21 1.04
C LYS A 312 6.71 6.11 0.08
N ALA A 313 7.79 5.43 0.46
CA ALA A 313 8.95 5.26 -0.42
C ALA A 313 8.58 4.53 -1.72
N ASN A 314 7.71 3.53 -1.66
CA ASN A 314 7.21 2.82 -2.84
C ASN A 314 6.42 3.70 -3.80
N MET A 315 5.57 4.60 -3.29
CA MET A 315 4.79 5.50 -4.14
C MET A 315 5.68 6.56 -4.80
N ILE A 316 6.69 7.06 -4.11
CA ILE A 316 7.72 7.93 -4.67
C ILE A 316 8.56 7.17 -5.71
N GLY A 317 8.97 5.94 -5.39
CA GLY A 317 9.65 5.00 -6.28
C GLY A 317 8.90 4.82 -7.59
N SER A 318 7.64 4.42 -7.48
CA SER A 318 6.72 4.20 -8.61
C SER A 318 6.54 5.46 -9.46
N PHE A 319 6.41 6.63 -8.82
CA PHE A 319 6.32 7.91 -9.51
C PHE A 319 7.54 8.15 -10.40
N TRP A 320 8.75 8.11 -9.83
CA TRP A 320 9.98 8.42 -10.55
C TRP A 320 10.33 7.38 -11.60
N LEU A 321 10.14 6.08 -11.33
CA LEU A 321 10.29 5.04 -12.34
C LEU A 321 9.41 5.32 -13.56
N ASN A 322 8.14 5.69 -13.36
CA ASN A 322 7.30 6.10 -14.47
C ASN A 322 7.79 7.36 -15.19
N GLN A 323 8.38 8.35 -14.49
CA GLN A 323 8.98 9.51 -15.16
C GLN A 323 10.16 9.09 -16.06
N PHE A 324 10.98 8.14 -15.62
CA PHE A 324 12.04 7.55 -16.44
C PHE A 324 11.47 6.82 -17.66
N LEU A 325 10.43 5.99 -17.49
CA LEU A 325 9.75 5.32 -18.60
C LEU A 325 9.19 6.32 -19.61
N ARG A 326 8.53 7.39 -19.16
CA ARG A 326 7.99 8.46 -20.04
C ARG A 326 9.10 9.16 -20.81
N ARG A 327 10.23 9.45 -20.16
CA ARG A 327 11.38 10.09 -20.81
C ARG A 327 12.04 9.16 -21.84
N ALA A 328 12.18 7.88 -21.51
CA ALA A 328 12.69 6.86 -22.42
C ALA A 328 11.77 6.65 -23.62
N SER A 329 10.45 6.59 -23.41
CA SER A 329 9.46 6.49 -24.48
C SER A 329 9.63 7.61 -25.51
N ARG A 330 9.71 8.87 -25.06
CA ARG A 330 9.94 10.02 -25.94
C ARG A 330 11.29 9.99 -26.65
N ARG A 331 12.34 9.49 -25.99
CA ARG A 331 13.72 9.48 -26.53
C ARG A 331 13.91 8.39 -27.58
N TYR A 332 13.36 7.20 -27.34
CA TYR A 332 13.61 6.01 -28.15
C TYR A 332 12.43 5.63 -29.07
N GLY A 333 11.31 6.36 -29.01
CA GLY A 333 10.12 6.09 -29.82
C GLY A 333 9.42 4.78 -29.48
N VAL A 334 9.61 4.27 -28.26
CA VAL A 334 8.94 3.05 -27.77
C VAL A 334 7.69 3.46 -27.00
N ASP A 335 6.58 2.77 -27.24
CA ASP A 335 5.33 3.03 -26.55
C ASP A 335 5.49 2.91 -25.01
N PHE A 336 4.92 3.88 -24.28
CA PHE A 336 5.06 3.96 -22.83
C PHE A 336 4.44 2.75 -22.11
N GLU A 337 3.29 2.25 -22.58
CA GLU A 337 2.63 1.09 -21.99
C GLU A 337 3.46 -0.18 -22.22
N LEU A 338 4.14 -0.31 -23.35
CA LEU A 338 5.07 -1.44 -23.56
C LEU A 338 6.25 -1.38 -22.57
N LEU A 339 6.80 -0.19 -22.32
CA LEU A 339 7.93 -0.04 -21.40
C LEU A 339 7.60 -0.45 -19.96
N GLN A 340 6.32 -0.38 -19.56
CA GLN A 340 5.84 -0.84 -18.26
C GLN A 340 6.01 -2.35 -18.03
N TYR A 341 6.23 -3.13 -19.08
CA TYR A 341 6.40 -4.59 -19.04
C TYR A 341 7.86 -5.05 -19.16
N THR A 342 8.80 -4.11 -19.05
CA THR A 342 10.23 -4.39 -19.08
C THR A 342 10.73 -4.86 -17.71
N LEU A 343 11.67 -5.79 -17.72
CA LEU A 343 12.53 -6.07 -16.57
C LEU A 343 13.68 -5.07 -16.53
N LYS A 344 14.30 -4.89 -15.36
CA LYS A 344 15.43 -3.96 -15.20
C LYS A 344 16.52 -4.15 -16.25
N PRO A 345 17.03 -5.38 -16.53
CA PRO A 345 18.11 -5.56 -17.50
C PRO A 345 17.71 -5.15 -18.92
N GLU A 346 16.44 -5.36 -19.29
CA GLU A 346 15.91 -4.98 -20.60
C GLU A 346 15.78 -3.47 -20.73
N PHE A 347 15.37 -2.80 -19.65
CA PHE A 347 15.33 -1.33 -19.63
C PHE A 347 16.74 -0.73 -19.62
N ASP A 348 17.69 -1.31 -18.86
CA ASP A 348 19.11 -0.91 -18.93
C ASP A 348 19.66 -1.08 -20.36
N GLN A 349 19.30 -2.16 -21.05
CA GLN A 349 19.66 -2.39 -22.45
C GLN A 349 19.07 -1.33 -23.38
N LEU A 350 17.80 -0.94 -23.19
CA LEU A 350 17.22 0.17 -23.93
C LEU A 350 17.99 1.47 -23.70
N LEU A 351 18.34 1.78 -22.44
CA LEU A 351 19.04 3.01 -22.10
C LEU A 351 20.47 3.09 -22.65
N THR A 352 21.14 1.94 -22.80
CA THR A 352 22.54 1.86 -23.25
C THR A 352 22.69 1.60 -24.74
N ALA A 353 21.90 0.68 -25.29
CA ALA A 353 21.99 0.24 -26.69
C ALA A 353 20.88 0.80 -27.59
N GLY A 354 19.88 1.48 -27.03
CA GLY A 354 18.76 2.05 -27.79
C GLY A 354 17.81 1.02 -28.41
N LYS A 355 17.90 -0.26 -28.01
CA LYS A 355 17.13 -1.37 -28.57
C LYS A 355 16.40 -2.15 -27.48
N ILE A 356 15.18 -2.58 -27.79
CA ILE A 356 14.38 -3.46 -26.93
C ILE A 356 13.48 -4.36 -27.77
N ASP A 357 13.25 -5.59 -27.30
CA ASP A 357 12.36 -6.54 -27.95
C ASP A 357 10.88 -6.23 -27.65
N GLN A 358 10.28 -5.38 -28.49
CA GLN A 358 8.88 -5.00 -28.36
C GLN A 358 7.90 -6.17 -28.60
N ALA A 359 8.29 -7.20 -29.35
CA ALA A 359 7.41 -8.34 -29.61
C ALA A 359 7.19 -9.16 -28.33
N THR A 360 8.26 -9.37 -27.55
CA THR A 360 8.16 -9.97 -26.22
C THR A 360 7.31 -9.12 -25.27
N LEU A 361 7.49 -7.79 -25.24
CA LEU A 361 6.68 -6.90 -24.40
C LEU A 361 5.19 -6.96 -24.74
N LYS A 362 4.83 -6.94 -26.02
CA LYS A 362 3.43 -7.09 -26.49
C LYS A 362 2.79 -8.39 -26.03
N ASN A 363 3.56 -9.48 -25.94
CA ASN A 363 3.04 -10.75 -25.42
C ASN A 363 2.82 -10.71 -23.89
N ARG A 364 3.66 -10.00 -23.14
CA ARG A 364 3.50 -9.83 -21.69
C ARG A 364 2.28 -8.97 -21.33
N VAL A 365 1.99 -7.94 -22.13
CA VAL A 365 0.78 -7.09 -21.96
C VAL A 365 -0.50 -7.92 -21.94
N LYS A 366 -0.57 -8.99 -22.73
CA LYS A 366 -1.72 -9.90 -22.79
C LYS A 366 -1.88 -10.78 -21.53
N GLY A 367 -0.86 -10.85 -20.69
CA GLY A 367 -0.85 -11.73 -19.52
C GLY A 367 0.54 -12.28 -19.24
N CYS A 368 1.05 -12.04 -18.03
CA CYS A 368 2.32 -12.59 -17.57
C CYS A 368 2.33 -12.95 -16.09
N VAL A 369 3.22 -13.88 -15.71
CA VAL A 369 3.58 -14.20 -14.33
C VAL A 369 5.03 -13.79 -14.14
N HIS A 370 5.29 -12.90 -13.18
CA HIS A 370 6.64 -12.52 -12.77
C HIS A 370 6.97 -13.09 -11.39
N PHE A 371 8.18 -13.60 -11.23
CA PHE A 371 8.70 -14.12 -9.97
C PHE A 371 10.24 -14.06 -9.99
N MET A 372 10.85 -14.24 -8.82
CA MET A 372 12.29 -14.37 -8.71
C MET A 372 12.72 -15.85 -8.67
N ALA A 373 13.76 -16.21 -9.42
CA ALA A 373 14.37 -17.54 -9.36
C ALA A 373 15.21 -17.72 -8.08
N LYS A 374 15.60 -18.97 -7.77
CA LYS A 374 16.42 -19.27 -6.57
C LYS A 374 17.79 -18.58 -6.58
N ASP A 375 18.33 -18.31 -7.76
CA ASP A 375 19.61 -17.61 -7.96
C ASP A 375 19.47 -16.07 -7.95
N GLY A 376 18.27 -15.56 -7.70
CA GLY A 376 17.99 -14.12 -7.65
C GLY A 376 17.62 -13.50 -9.01
N ALA A 377 17.54 -14.29 -10.09
CA ALA A 377 17.17 -13.76 -11.40
C ALA A 377 15.66 -13.45 -11.49
N ASP A 378 15.31 -12.30 -12.06
CA ASP A 378 13.92 -11.99 -12.44
C ASP A 378 13.47 -12.87 -13.61
N VAL A 379 12.37 -13.58 -13.44
CA VAL A 379 11.79 -14.47 -14.45
C VAL A 379 10.36 -14.03 -14.74
N ILE A 380 10.03 -13.94 -16.02
CA ILE A 380 8.69 -13.62 -16.50
C ILE A 380 8.23 -14.67 -17.51
N LEU A 381 7.09 -15.28 -17.22
CA LEU A 381 6.43 -16.28 -18.07
C LEU A 381 5.17 -15.65 -18.66
N PHE A 382 4.86 -15.95 -19.93
CA PHE A 382 3.71 -15.41 -20.65
C PHE A 382 3.17 -16.45 -21.64
N GLY A 383 2.04 -16.17 -22.29
CA GLY A 383 1.45 -17.08 -23.27
C GLY A 383 0.90 -18.37 -22.62
N GLN A 384 1.32 -19.54 -23.12
CA GLN A 384 0.82 -20.83 -22.61
C GLN A 384 1.15 -21.05 -21.13
N ASP A 385 2.35 -20.66 -20.70
CA ASP A 385 2.78 -20.81 -19.30
C ASP A 385 1.90 -19.98 -18.38
N PHE A 386 1.64 -18.72 -18.73
CA PHE A 386 0.74 -17.85 -17.99
C PHE A 386 -0.67 -18.46 -17.89
N ARG A 387 -1.24 -18.93 -19.01
CA ARG A 387 -2.59 -19.53 -19.02
C ARG A 387 -2.67 -20.76 -18.12
N TYR A 388 -1.70 -21.65 -18.19
CA TYR A 388 -1.65 -22.83 -17.33
C TYR A 388 -1.55 -22.45 -15.85
N LEU A 389 -0.63 -21.54 -15.52
CA LEU A 389 -0.40 -21.11 -14.13
C LEU A 389 -1.62 -20.40 -13.56
N LYS A 390 -2.26 -19.53 -14.37
CA LYS A 390 -3.50 -18.85 -14.00
C LYS A 390 -4.60 -19.86 -13.72
N GLN A 391 -4.82 -20.84 -14.59
CA GLN A 391 -5.84 -21.87 -14.36
C GLN A 391 -5.59 -22.64 -13.06
N LYS A 392 -4.33 -22.99 -12.77
CA LYS A 392 -3.98 -23.79 -11.59
C LYS A 392 -4.08 -23.01 -10.28
N LEU A 393 -3.71 -21.73 -10.27
CA LEU A 393 -3.59 -20.92 -9.06
C LEU A 393 -4.76 -19.97 -8.83
N LEU A 394 -5.39 -19.51 -9.91
CA LEU A 394 -6.45 -18.49 -9.92
C LEU A 394 -7.77 -19.01 -10.49
N GLY A 395 -7.85 -20.30 -10.83
CA GLY A 395 -9.07 -20.93 -11.32
C GLY A 395 -10.24 -20.67 -10.37
N SER A 396 -11.36 -20.21 -10.93
CA SER A 396 -12.52 -19.79 -10.15
C SER A 396 -13.11 -20.95 -9.37
N ARG A 397 -13.11 -20.84 -8.04
CA ARG A 397 -14.11 -21.51 -7.22
C ARG A 397 -15.42 -20.75 -7.44
N GLN A 398 -16.44 -21.37 -8.02
CA GLN A 398 -17.79 -20.78 -7.99
C GLN A 398 -18.20 -20.68 -6.52
N LEU A 399 -18.20 -19.47 -5.98
CA LEU A 399 -18.80 -19.19 -4.69
C LEU A 399 -20.31 -19.11 -4.92
N SER A 400 -21.08 -19.90 -4.18
CA SER A 400 -22.54 -19.80 -4.16
C SER A 400 -22.97 -18.42 -3.66
N ALA A 401 -24.23 -18.03 -3.91
CA ALA A 401 -24.76 -16.78 -3.39
C ALA A 401 -24.64 -16.74 -1.85
N VAL A 402 -23.78 -15.85 -1.34
CA VAL A 402 -23.53 -15.68 0.10
C VAL A 402 -24.37 -14.52 0.62
N ASN A 403 -25.32 -14.80 1.51
CA ASN A 403 -26.19 -13.76 2.08
C ASN A 403 -25.52 -12.98 3.23
N ASP A 404 -24.55 -13.60 3.92
CA ASP A 404 -23.71 -12.93 4.90
C ASP A 404 -22.30 -13.54 4.96
N PHE A 405 -21.33 -12.73 5.32
CA PHE A 405 -19.95 -13.15 5.51
C PHE A 405 -19.28 -12.32 6.60
N ARG A 406 -18.12 -12.80 7.04
CA ARG A 406 -17.37 -12.19 8.15
C ARG A 406 -16.05 -11.57 7.68
N GLY A 407 -15.60 -10.62 8.48
CA GLY A 407 -14.28 -10.01 8.37
C GLY A 407 -13.72 -9.64 9.74
N VAL A 408 -12.44 -9.27 9.76
CA VAL A 408 -11.77 -8.76 10.96
C VAL A 408 -12.25 -7.34 11.24
N ILE A 409 -12.65 -7.09 12.48
CA ILE A 409 -13.10 -5.76 12.94
C ILE A 409 -11.90 -4.82 12.95
N ALA A 410 -11.81 -3.94 11.96
CA ALA A 410 -10.77 -2.93 11.90
C ALA A 410 -11.18 -1.63 12.59
N SER A 411 -12.40 -1.15 12.32
CA SER A 411 -12.97 0.06 12.91
C SER A 411 -14.45 -0.14 13.17
N ARG A 412 -14.91 0.17 14.38
CA ARG A 412 -16.25 -0.15 14.87
C ARG A 412 -17.33 0.76 14.28
N GLY A 413 -18.57 0.29 14.37
CA GLY A 413 -19.77 1.00 13.91
C GLY A 413 -20.71 0.08 13.14
N LYS A 414 -21.93 0.57 12.89
CA LYS A 414 -22.96 -0.15 12.15
C LYS A 414 -23.62 0.80 11.16
N VAL A 415 -23.67 0.41 9.89
CA VAL A 415 -24.29 1.23 8.84
C VAL A 415 -24.89 0.36 7.75
N GLN A 416 -25.88 0.89 7.03
CA GLN A 416 -26.39 0.33 5.79
C GLN A 416 -26.08 1.29 4.64
N GLY A 417 -25.72 0.74 3.48
CA GLY A 417 -25.35 1.57 2.34
C GLY A 417 -25.22 0.80 1.04
N LYS A 418 -25.04 1.56 -0.03
CA LYS A 418 -24.88 1.04 -1.38
C LYS A 418 -23.44 0.63 -1.64
N VAL A 419 -23.23 -0.62 -2.07
CA VAL A 419 -21.91 -1.15 -2.42
C VAL A 419 -21.36 -0.47 -3.67
N ARG A 420 -20.08 -0.09 -3.62
CA ARG A 420 -19.28 0.26 -4.78
C ARG A 420 -17.94 -0.49 -4.72
N ILE A 421 -17.71 -1.35 -5.70
CA ILE A 421 -16.48 -2.10 -5.87
C ILE A 421 -15.47 -1.24 -6.65
N VAL A 422 -14.30 -1.01 -6.07
CA VAL A 422 -13.26 -0.16 -6.66
C VAL A 422 -11.91 -0.87 -6.62
N ILE A 423 -11.45 -1.35 -7.78
CA ILE A 423 -10.08 -1.89 -7.93
C ILE A 423 -9.09 -0.76 -8.24
N ASN A 424 -9.52 0.21 -9.04
CA ASN A 424 -8.74 1.39 -9.42
C ASN A 424 -9.52 2.67 -9.06
N PRO A 425 -9.05 3.47 -8.08
CA PRO A 425 -9.74 4.69 -7.66
C PRO A 425 -9.77 5.77 -8.76
N ASN A 426 -8.95 5.65 -9.81
CA ASN A 426 -8.91 6.60 -10.92
C ASN A 426 -9.92 6.30 -12.04
N LYS A 427 -10.56 5.12 -12.04
CA LYS A 427 -11.48 4.70 -13.11
C LYS A 427 -12.96 4.78 -12.72
N ASN A 428 -13.27 4.75 -11.41
CA ASN A 428 -14.64 4.62 -10.94
C ASN A 428 -15.11 5.91 -10.24
N ALA A 429 -16.31 6.36 -10.59
CA ALA A 429 -17.00 7.41 -9.85
C ALA A 429 -17.53 6.85 -8.53
N PHE A 430 -16.83 7.11 -7.43
CA PHE A 430 -17.28 6.81 -6.07
C PHE A 430 -18.11 7.98 -5.53
N LYS A 431 -19.31 7.71 -5.03
CA LYS A 431 -20.21 8.74 -4.50
C LYS A 431 -20.11 8.84 -2.98
N GLU A 432 -20.32 10.04 -2.46
CA GLU A 432 -20.49 10.26 -1.03
C GLU A 432 -21.60 9.36 -0.48
N GLY A 433 -21.37 8.71 0.66
CA GLY A 433 -22.38 7.84 1.25
C GLY A 433 -22.37 6.37 0.79
N GLU A 434 -21.53 6.00 -0.19
CA GLU A 434 -21.38 4.60 -0.63
C GLU A 434 -20.48 3.78 0.33
N ILE A 435 -20.61 2.46 0.27
CA ILE A 435 -19.72 1.50 0.95
C ILE A 435 -18.61 1.11 -0.03
N LEU A 436 -17.37 1.43 0.34
CA LEU A 436 -16.19 1.11 -0.47
C LEU A 436 -15.83 -0.37 -0.28
N VAL A 437 -15.93 -1.15 -1.36
CA VAL A 437 -15.50 -2.55 -1.42
C VAL A 437 -14.28 -2.66 -2.33
N THR A 438 -13.20 -3.28 -1.86
CA THR A 438 -11.98 -3.46 -2.68
C THR A 438 -11.16 -4.67 -2.22
N SER A 439 -10.15 -5.09 -2.97
CA SER A 439 -9.24 -6.15 -2.51
C SER A 439 -8.33 -5.65 -1.39
N MET A 440 -7.65 -4.52 -1.60
CA MET A 440 -6.82 -3.83 -0.61
C MET A 440 -6.85 -2.32 -0.83
N THR A 441 -6.55 -1.54 0.21
CA THR A 441 -6.36 -0.08 0.06
C THR A 441 -4.89 0.33 0.04
N ARG A 442 -4.67 1.49 -0.56
CA ARG A 442 -3.38 2.17 -0.78
C ARG A 442 -3.59 3.68 -0.61
N PRO A 443 -2.54 4.50 -0.60
CA PRO A 443 -2.69 5.96 -0.40
C PRO A 443 -3.64 6.63 -1.41
N ASP A 444 -3.70 6.13 -2.65
CA ASP A 444 -4.60 6.61 -3.71
C ASP A 444 -6.09 6.40 -3.41
N PHE A 445 -6.44 5.54 -2.44
CA PHE A 445 -7.82 5.35 -1.98
C PHE A 445 -8.26 6.34 -0.90
N VAL A 446 -7.35 7.05 -0.24
CA VAL A 446 -7.69 7.97 0.88
C VAL A 446 -8.81 8.95 0.51
N PRO A 447 -8.83 9.56 -0.69
CA PRO A 447 -9.94 10.42 -1.09
C PRO A 447 -11.30 9.71 -1.12
N LEU A 448 -11.36 8.43 -1.53
CA LEU A 448 -12.58 7.62 -1.55
C LEU A 448 -12.96 7.17 -0.13
N MET A 449 -11.97 6.77 0.66
CA MET A 449 -12.19 6.39 2.07
C MET A 449 -12.85 7.52 2.85
N ARG A 450 -12.44 8.79 2.64
CA ARG A 450 -13.07 9.95 3.29
C ARG A 450 -14.55 10.16 2.94
N LYS A 451 -15.00 9.67 1.78
CA LYS A 451 -16.38 9.78 1.28
C LYS A 451 -17.26 8.59 1.68
N ALA A 452 -16.63 7.50 2.12
CA ALA A 452 -17.29 6.22 2.35
C ALA A 452 -17.97 6.20 3.72
N VAL A 453 -19.15 5.57 3.80
CA VAL A 453 -19.83 5.33 5.10
C VAL A 453 -19.40 4.04 5.76
N ALA A 454 -18.84 3.10 5.00
CA ALA A 454 -18.10 1.94 5.49
C ALA A 454 -17.10 1.46 4.45
N ILE A 455 -16.10 0.71 4.91
CA ILE A 455 -15.04 0.15 4.08
C ILE A 455 -14.98 -1.37 4.30
N ILE A 456 -14.96 -2.14 3.22
CA ILE A 456 -14.83 -3.60 3.23
C ILE A 456 -13.63 -3.96 2.33
N THR A 457 -12.68 -4.73 2.86
CA THR A 457 -11.57 -5.26 2.05
C THR A 457 -11.45 -6.77 2.15
N ASP A 458 -11.17 -7.42 1.01
CA ASP A 458 -10.88 -8.85 0.98
C ASP A 458 -9.61 -9.18 1.76
N GLU A 459 -8.61 -8.33 1.63
CA GLU A 459 -7.29 -8.52 2.20
C GLU A 459 -6.97 -7.49 3.26
N GLY A 460 -5.99 -7.85 4.09
CA GLY A 460 -5.49 -6.99 5.16
C GLY A 460 -5.92 -7.44 6.55
N GLY A 461 -5.08 -7.05 7.50
CA GLY A 461 -5.23 -7.31 8.93
C GLY A 461 -5.49 -6.08 9.78
N LEU A 462 -5.40 -6.25 11.10
CA LEU A 462 -5.57 -5.16 12.07
C LEU A 462 -4.54 -4.04 11.93
N THR A 463 -3.40 -4.32 11.29
CA THR A 463 -2.30 -3.38 10.99
C THR A 463 -2.26 -2.96 9.52
N SER A 464 -3.23 -3.37 8.70
CA SER A 464 -3.30 -2.98 7.30
C SER A 464 -3.57 -1.48 7.14
N HIS A 465 -3.26 -0.96 5.94
CA HIS A 465 -3.57 0.42 5.59
C HIS A 465 -5.08 0.73 5.73
N ALA A 466 -5.96 -0.17 5.27
CA ALA A 466 -7.40 0.00 5.45
C ALA A 466 -7.77 0.14 6.93
N ALA A 467 -7.20 -0.70 7.79
CA ALA A 467 -7.50 -0.69 9.21
C ALA A 467 -6.98 0.56 9.94
N ILE A 468 -5.74 0.96 9.68
CA ILE A 468 -5.15 2.15 10.31
C ILE A 468 -5.95 3.40 9.92
N ILE A 469 -6.18 3.60 8.62
CA ILE A 469 -6.79 4.83 8.11
C ILE A 469 -8.28 4.92 8.45
N SER A 470 -9.03 3.80 8.41
CA SER A 470 -10.45 3.84 8.77
C SER A 470 -10.67 4.21 10.24
N ARG A 471 -9.75 3.83 11.14
CA ARG A 471 -9.79 4.25 12.56
C ARG A 471 -9.51 5.74 12.70
N GLU A 472 -8.51 6.26 12.01
CA GLU A 472 -8.18 7.69 11.99
C GLU A 472 -9.36 8.53 11.46
N LEU A 473 -10.09 8.00 10.48
CA LEU A 473 -11.28 8.65 9.92
C LEU A 473 -12.56 8.42 10.72
N GLY A 474 -12.58 7.47 11.66
CA GLY A 474 -13.78 7.08 12.41
C GLY A 474 -14.86 6.38 11.56
N ILE A 475 -14.45 5.68 10.51
CA ILE A 475 -15.35 5.02 9.55
C ILE A 475 -15.44 3.54 9.87
N PRO A 476 -16.64 2.92 9.94
CA PRO A 476 -16.80 1.48 10.10
C PRO A 476 -16.01 0.69 9.04
N CYS A 477 -15.20 -0.27 9.45
CA CYS A 477 -14.32 -1.00 8.55
C CYS A 477 -14.18 -2.47 8.92
N LEU A 478 -14.35 -3.34 7.93
CA LEU A 478 -14.02 -4.76 7.97
C LEU A 478 -12.93 -5.05 6.95
N VAL A 479 -11.91 -5.80 7.37
CA VAL A 479 -10.79 -6.21 6.52
C VAL A 479 -10.65 -7.72 6.54
N GLY A 480 -9.95 -8.28 5.56
CA GLY A 480 -9.69 -9.73 5.54
C GLY A 480 -10.94 -10.57 5.27
N THR A 481 -11.93 -10.06 4.54
CA THR A 481 -13.18 -10.79 4.25
C THR A 481 -13.00 -11.92 3.25
N LYS A 482 -11.90 -11.91 2.48
CA LYS A 482 -11.50 -12.89 1.44
C LYS A 482 -12.42 -13.04 0.23
N ILE A 483 -13.70 -12.68 0.34
CA ILE A 483 -14.71 -12.97 -0.69
C ILE A 483 -15.56 -11.77 -1.09
N ALA A 484 -15.46 -10.62 -0.43
CA ALA A 484 -16.36 -9.49 -0.61
C ALA A 484 -16.42 -8.98 -2.05
N THR A 485 -15.26 -8.82 -2.73
CA THR A 485 -15.27 -8.38 -4.14
C THR A 485 -15.83 -9.42 -5.12
N HIS A 486 -15.99 -10.67 -4.68
CA HIS A 486 -16.46 -11.77 -5.50
C HIS A 486 -17.95 -12.05 -5.29
N VAL A 487 -18.47 -11.80 -4.09
CA VAL A 487 -19.87 -12.10 -3.72
C VAL A 487 -20.79 -10.88 -3.69
N LEU A 488 -20.22 -9.67 -3.63
CA LEU A 488 -20.99 -8.43 -3.70
C LEU A 488 -21.03 -7.89 -5.13
N HIS A 489 -22.02 -7.05 -5.41
CA HIS A 489 -22.18 -6.37 -6.69
C HIS A 489 -22.38 -4.87 -6.52
N ASP A 490 -21.95 -4.12 -7.53
CA ASP A 490 -22.15 -2.68 -7.60
C ASP A 490 -23.63 -2.33 -7.46
N GLY A 491 -23.92 -1.47 -6.50
CA GLY A 491 -25.25 -0.97 -6.22
C GLY A 491 -26.11 -1.81 -5.28
N GLN A 492 -25.62 -2.97 -4.85
CA GLN A 492 -26.27 -3.79 -3.84
C GLN A 492 -26.33 -3.07 -2.49
N ILE A 493 -27.44 -3.21 -1.75
CA ILE A 493 -27.55 -2.67 -0.39
C ILE A 493 -27.05 -3.71 0.61
N VAL A 494 -26.11 -3.32 1.46
CA VAL A 494 -25.58 -4.19 2.52
C VAL A 494 -25.59 -3.48 3.86
N GLU A 495 -25.78 -4.27 4.92
CA GLU A 495 -25.53 -3.86 6.29
C GLU A 495 -24.09 -4.28 6.66
N VAL A 496 -23.29 -3.31 7.10
CA VAL A 496 -21.97 -3.55 7.68
C VAL A 496 -22.08 -3.37 9.18
N ASN A 497 -22.03 -4.48 9.91
CA ASN A 497 -22.02 -4.49 11.36
C ASN A 497 -20.58 -4.75 11.84
N ALA A 498 -19.77 -3.70 11.84
CA ALA A 498 -18.38 -3.76 12.27
C ALA A 498 -18.22 -3.86 13.80
N ASN A 499 -19.31 -3.84 14.57
CA ASN A 499 -19.29 -4.23 15.98
C ASN A 499 -19.21 -5.74 16.18
N HIS A 500 -19.67 -6.52 15.19
CA HIS A 500 -19.72 -7.99 15.25
C HIS A 500 -18.97 -8.69 14.12
N GLY A 501 -18.32 -7.93 13.23
CA GLY A 501 -17.52 -8.48 12.15
C GLY A 501 -18.35 -9.09 11.01
N ILE A 502 -19.58 -8.61 10.77
CA ILE A 502 -20.52 -9.23 9.82
C ILE A 502 -20.91 -8.22 8.73
N VAL A 503 -20.92 -8.70 7.48
CA VAL A 503 -21.57 -8.04 6.34
C VAL A 503 -22.78 -8.87 5.96
N LYS A 504 -23.94 -8.23 5.80
CA LYS A 504 -25.18 -8.90 5.40
C LYS A 504 -25.79 -8.20 4.20
N VAL A 505 -26.17 -8.96 3.17
CA VAL A 505 -26.93 -8.45 2.04
C VAL A 505 -28.35 -8.15 2.52
N VAL A 506 -28.79 -6.90 2.32
CA VAL A 506 -30.18 -6.51 2.60
C VAL A 506 -31.00 -6.87 1.37
N LYS A 507 -31.87 -7.88 1.51
CA LYS A 507 -32.79 -8.26 0.43
C LYS A 507 -33.79 -7.12 0.24
N SER A 508 -33.93 -6.70 -1.03
CA SER A 508 -34.95 -5.74 -1.48
C SER A 508 -36.33 -6.37 -1.42
#